data_AF-A0A378IK79-F1
#
_entry.id   AF-A0A378IK79-F1
#
_cell.length_a   1.000
_cell.length_b   1.000
_cell.length_c   1.000
_cell.angle_alpha   90.00
_cell.angle_beta   90.00
_cell.angle_gamma   90.00
#
_symmetry.space_group_name_H-M   'P 1'
#
loop_
_entity.id
_entity.type
_entity.pdbx_description
1 polymer ?
#
loop_
_entity_poly.entity_id
_entity_poly.type
_entity_poly.pdbx_seq_one_letter_code
_entity_poly.pdbx_strand_id
1 'polypeptide(L)' 'MRYCMRNLGNMSEEEITPAFATIPQGVSALDIGWNALGEKSGAELAQAFTAMPQGVTTLDLRNNQFYKKAQKN' A
#
# COMPACT_ATOMS: atom_id res chain seq x y z
N MET A 1 2.44 12.75 -11.67
CA MET A 1 2.84 11.49 -12.33
C MET A 1 2.12 10.32 -11.65
N ARG A 2 1.69 9.30 -12.41
CA ARG A 2 1.07 8.09 -11.84
C ARG A 2 2.10 6.97 -11.72
N TYR A 3 2.11 6.27 -10.59
CA TYR A 3 2.92 5.09 -10.36
C TYR A 3 2.02 3.93 -9.92
N CYS A 4 2.44 2.71 -10.22
CA CYS A 4 1.64 1.51 -10.03
C CYS A 4 2.50 0.45 -9.34
N MET A 5 2.00 -0.11 -8.24
CA MET A 5 2.65 -1.22 -7.55
C MET A 5 1.72 -2.44 -7.50
N ARG A 6 2.32 -3.63 -7.51
CA ARG A 6 1.63 -4.93 -7.55
C ARG A 6 2.27 -5.90 -6.56
N ASN A 7 1.56 -6.98 -6.26
CA ASN A 7 1.95 -8.05 -5.34
C ASN A 7 2.20 -7.61 -3.88
N LEU A 8 1.68 -6.46 -3.45
CA LEU A 8 1.91 -5.93 -2.10
C LEU A 8 1.30 -6.81 -1.01
N GLY A 9 0.19 -7.50 -1.26
CA GLY A 9 -0.44 -8.38 -0.26
C GLY A 9 0.39 -9.62 0.09
N ASN A 10 1.26 -10.04 -0.83
CA ASN A 10 2.12 -11.23 -0.65
C ASN A 10 3.48 -10.90 -0.03
N MET A 11 3.84 -9.61 0.02
CA MET A 11 5.11 -9.17 0.64
C MET A 11 5.06 -9.39 2.16
N SER A 12 6.19 -9.73 2.77
CA SER A 12 6.33 -9.70 4.23
C SER A 12 6.32 -8.26 4.77
N GLU A 13 6.31 -8.12 6.10
CA GLU A 13 6.42 -6.82 6.77
C GLU A 13 7.76 -6.14 6.46
N GLU A 14 8.84 -6.92 6.42
CA GLU A 14 10.20 -6.49 6.13
C GLU A 14 10.38 -6.09 4.65
N GLU A 15 9.52 -6.58 3.76
CA GLU A 15 9.56 -6.28 2.32
C GLU A 15 8.67 -5.10 1.93
N ILE A 16 7.47 -4.99 2.52
CA ILE A 16 6.50 -3.97 2.09
C ILE A 16 6.99 -2.55 2.43
N THR A 17 7.58 -2.35 3.60
CA THR A 17 8.06 -1.02 4.02
C THR A 17 9.14 -0.46 3.07
N PRO A 18 10.24 -1.18 2.78
CA PRO A 18 11.23 -0.69 1.81
C PRO A 18 10.65 -0.56 0.41
N ALA A 19 9.68 -1.40 0.00
CA ALA A 19 9.03 -1.24 -1.31
C ALA A 19 8.38 0.14 -1.47
N PHE A 20 7.71 0.67 -0.44
CA PHE A 20 7.13 2.02 -0.48
C PHE A 20 8.20 3.13 -0.54
N ALA A 21 9.37 2.92 0.09
CA ALA A 21 10.48 3.86 0.00
C ALA A 21 11.11 3.96 -1.41
N THR A 22 10.91 2.95 -2.27
CA THR A 22 11.41 2.96 -3.65
C THR A 22 10.53 3.72 -4.64
N ILE A 23 9.38 4.23 -4.20
CA ILE A 23 8.50 5.01 -5.07
C ILE A 23 9.27 6.23 -5.60
N PRO A 24 9.29 6.48 -6.92
CA PRO A 24 10.05 7.59 -7.48
C PRO A 24 9.61 8.96 -6.93
N GLN A 25 10.58 9.87 -6.78
CA GLN A 25 10.27 11.27 -6.48
C GLN A 25 9.41 11.89 -7.59
N GLY A 26 8.48 12.77 -7.22
CA GLY A 26 7.54 13.41 -8.15
C GLY A 26 6.32 12.56 -8.54
N VAL A 27 6.18 11.34 -8.01
CA VAL A 27 4.91 10.61 -8.06
C VAL A 27 3.88 11.37 -7.23
N SER A 28 2.74 11.67 -7.85
CA SER A 28 1.63 12.38 -7.22
C SER A 28 0.40 11.50 -7.00
N ALA A 29 0.29 10.41 -7.77
CA ALA A 29 -0.80 9.46 -7.68
C ALA A 29 -0.26 8.03 -7.71
N LEU A 30 -0.65 7.22 -6.74
CA LEU A 30 -0.22 5.84 -6.56
C LEU A 30 -1.40 4.88 -6.72
N ASP A 31 -1.33 3.97 -7.70
CA ASP A 31 -2.25 2.85 -7.86
C ASP A 31 -1.69 1.62 -7.15
N ILE A 32 -2.34 1.27 -6.04
CA ILE A 32 -2.12 0.03 -5.30
C ILE A 32 -3.41 -0.79 -5.21
N GLY A 33 -4.29 -0.64 -6.20
CA GLY A 33 -5.48 -1.47 -6.32
C GLY A 33 -5.13 -2.94 -6.56
N TRP A 34 -6.06 -3.84 -6.23
CA TRP A 34 -5.92 -5.28 -6.49
C TRP A 34 -4.69 -5.94 -5.85
N ASN A 35 -4.34 -5.52 -4.63
CA ASN A 35 -3.16 -6.00 -3.92
C ASN A 35 -3.50 -6.83 -2.67
N ALA A 36 -4.77 -7.18 -2.45
CA ALA A 36 -5.21 -7.95 -1.28
C ALA A 36 -4.74 -7.36 0.08
N LEU A 37 -4.63 -6.03 0.19
CA LEU A 37 -4.14 -5.36 1.40
C LEU A 37 -5.03 -5.61 2.65
N GLY A 38 -6.22 -6.17 2.48
CA GLY A 38 -7.07 -6.67 3.56
C GLY A 38 -6.45 -7.81 4.38
N GLU A 39 -5.51 -8.57 3.81
CA GLU A 39 -4.79 -9.64 4.50
C GLU A 39 -3.71 -9.12 5.47
N LYS A 40 -3.11 -7.98 5.14
CA LYS A 40 -2.13 -7.29 6.01
C LYS A 40 -2.76 -6.88 7.32
N SER A 41 -2.00 -6.69 8.38
CA SER A 41 -2.44 -6.05 9.63
C SER A 41 -2.62 -4.54 9.45
N GLY A 42 -3.20 -3.86 10.46
CA GLY A 42 -3.26 -2.39 10.45
C GLY A 42 -1.88 -1.75 10.66
N ALA A 43 -1.05 -2.37 11.51
CA ALA A 43 0.29 -1.90 11.84
C ALA A 43 1.23 -1.96 10.63
N GLU A 44 1.24 -3.09 9.90
CA GLU A 44 2.05 -3.25 8.68
C GLU A 44 1.73 -2.18 7.62
N LEU A 45 0.44 -1.89 7.42
CA LEU A 45 0.02 -0.85 6.46
C LEU A 45 0.40 0.55 6.93
N ALA A 46 0.23 0.85 8.22
CA ALA A 46 0.62 2.13 8.78
C ALA A 46 2.13 2.38 8.57
N GLN A 47 2.95 1.38 8.91
CA GLN A 47 4.41 1.46 8.73
C GLN A 47 4.80 1.61 7.26
N ALA A 48 4.23 0.81 6.35
CA ALA A 48 4.48 0.95 4.92
C ALA A 48 4.14 2.35 4.39
N PHE A 49 3.03 2.93 4.84
CA PHE A 49 2.62 4.27 4.42
C PHE A 49 3.49 5.39 5.00
N THR A 50 4.16 5.19 6.15
CA THR A 50 5.15 6.17 6.64
C THR A 50 6.37 6.30 5.73
N ALA A 51 6.71 5.23 4.98
CA ALA A 51 7.83 5.23 4.04
C ALA A 51 7.47 5.83 2.67
N MET A 52 6.21 6.20 2.44
CA MET A 52 5.75 6.76 1.17
C MET A 52 6.32 8.18 0.94
N PRO A 53 6.77 8.52 -0.29
CA PRO A 53 7.24 9.86 -0.58
C PRO A 53 6.15 10.92 -0.39
N GLN A 54 6.51 12.08 0.18
CA GLN A 54 5.56 13.15 0.50
C GLN A 54 4.78 13.71 -0.70
N GLY A 55 5.28 13.53 -1.92
CA GLY A 55 4.62 14.00 -3.13
C GLY A 55 3.34 13.23 -3.50
N VAL A 56 3.14 12.03 -2.93
CA VAL A 56 1.96 11.21 -3.21
C VAL A 56 0.74 11.80 -2.51
N THR A 57 -0.19 12.34 -3.29
CA THR A 57 -1.39 13.03 -2.80
C THR A 57 -2.68 12.32 -3.22
N THR A 58 -2.60 11.34 -4.11
CA THR A 58 -3.73 10.50 -4.53
C THR A 58 -3.37 9.03 -4.38
N LEU A 59 -4.24 8.26 -3.75
CA LEU A 59 -4.06 6.82 -3.55
C LEU A 59 -5.28 6.06 -4.07
N ASP A 60 -5.08 5.18 -5.05
CA ASP A 60 -6.12 4.25 -5.51
C ASP A 60 -5.99 2.92 -4.76
N LEU A 61 -7.02 2.63 -3.96
CA LEU A 61 -7.13 1.48 -3.08
C LEU A 61 -8.16 0.45 -3.55
N ARG A 62 -8.69 0.56 -4.77
CA ARG A 62 -9.78 -0.30 -5.26
C ARG A 62 -9.44 -1.79 -5.14
N ASN A 63 -10.44 -2.60 -4.81
CA ASN A 63 -10.36 -4.06 -4.80
C ASN A 63 -9.23 -4.64 -3.93
N ASN A 64 -9.06 -4.09 -2.73
CA ASN A 64 -8.08 -4.57 -1.73
C ASN A 64 -8.68 -5.43 -0.60
N GLN A 65 -9.93 -5.89 -0.73
CA GLN A 65 -10.57 -6.80 0.22
C GLN A 65 -10.68 -6.26 1.66
N PHE A 66 -10.74 -4.94 1.85
CA PHE A 66 -10.82 -4.33 3.19
C PHE A 66 -12.07 -4.69 3.99
N TYR A 67 -13.11 -5.23 3.36
CA TYR A 67 -14.28 -5.77 4.07
C TYR A 67 -13.89 -6.86 5.09
N LYS A 68 -12.79 -7.59 4.87
CA LYS A 68 -12.26 -8.60 5.80
C LYS A 68 -11.82 -8.00 7.14
N LYS A 69 -11.44 -6.71 7.16
CA LYS A 69 -11.03 -6.01 8.39
C LYS A 69 -12.21 -5.80 9.34
N ALA A 70 -13.43 -5.68 8.83
CA ALA A 70 -14.64 -5.48 9.63
C ALA A 70 -15.22 -6.78 10.21
N GLN A 71 -14.72 -7.94 9.78
CA GLN A 71 -15.24 -9.27 10.14
C GLN A 71 -14.34 -10.02 11.14
N LYS A 72 -13.21 -9.44 11.54
CA LYS A 72 -12.33 -9.99 12.58
C LYS A 72 -12.88 -9.60 13.95
N ASN A 73 -13.96 -10.28 14.37
CA ASN A 73 -14.44 -10.32 15.76
C ASN A 73 -13.89 -11.56 16.45
#